data_AF-A0A920PUD6-F1
#
_entry.id   AF-A0A920PUD6-F1
#
_cell.length_a   1.000
_cell.length_b   1.000
_cell.length_c   1.000
_cell.angle_alpha   90.00
_cell.angle_beta   90.00
_cell.angle_gamma   90.00
#
_symmetry.space_group_name_H-M   'P 1'
#
loop_
_entity.id
_entity.type
_entity.pdbx_description
1 polymer ?
#
loop_
_entity_poly.entity_id
_entity_poly.type
_entity_poly.pdbx_seq_one_letter_code
_entity_poly.pdbx_strand_id
1 'polypeptide(L)'
;MIGGHSEVTYGIDRPIVSGSMLGEVTRDRLIKTGGAQEGDSIVITKGLAIEGTALLALERAEDLRRAGVNDDTITQCINLLDSVGVSVITDAAVASTITHIHSMHDVTEGGLVTGLREVASASGLGLAIEEGGIPVLPMTLEVCQALELDPLGLLGSGALIITLSPEFVPSLLSNLENAGIDGFGG
;
A
#
# COMPACT_ATOMS: atom_id res chain seq x y z
N MET A 1 20.50 4.19 12.42
CA MET A 1 21.50 3.74 11.42
C MET A 1 22.77 3.35 12.17
N ILE A 2 23.22 2.10 12.05
CA ILE A 2 24.39 1.57 12.79
C ILE A 2 25.67 1.46 11.94
N GLY A 3 25.56 1.76 10.64
CA GLY A 3 26.67 1.79 9.68
C GLY A 3 26.19 2.30 8.32
N GLY A 4 27.12 2.67 7.44
CA GLY A 4 26.83 3.16 6.09
C GLY A 4 28.12 3.41 5.30
N HIS A 5 27.98 3.54 3.98
CA HIS A 5 29.03 3.95 3.07
C HIS A 5 28.48 5.04 2.13
N SER A 6 29.34 5.95 1.70
CA SER A 6 28.98 6.98 0.73
C SER A 6 30.09 7.08 -0.29
N GLU A 7 29.72 6.99 -1.56
CA GLU A 7 30.63 7.05 -2.70
C GLU A 7 30.13 8.10 -3.69
N VAL A 8 31.06 8.78 -4.37
CA VAL A 8 30.76 9.62 -5.53
C VAL A 8 31.31 8.92 -6.76
N THR A 9 30.43 8.49 -7.65
CA THR A 9 30.79 7.70 -8.84
C THR A 9 30.47 8.50 -10.11
N TYR A 10 31.43 8.56 -11.04
CA TYR A 10 31.23 9.22 -12.33
C TYR A 10 30.14 8.51 -13.15
N GLY A 11 29.29 9.29 -13.83
CA GLY A 11 28.21 8.76 -14.68
C GLY A 11 26.89 8.50 -13.95
N ILE A 12 26.82 8.76 -12.64
CA ILE A 12 25.58 8.77 -11.87
C ILE A 12 25.20 10.24 -11.62
N ASP A 13 24.08 10.67 -12.22
CA ASP A 13 23.60 12.06 -12.21
C ASP A 13 22.59 12.35 -11.09
N ARG A 14 22.22 11.35 -10.31
CA ARG A 14 21.26 11.43 -9.21
C ARG A 14 21.70 10.57 -8.02
N PRO A 15 21.37 10.95 -6.77
CA PRO A 15 21.65 10.13 -5.61
C PRO A 15 20.96 8.75 -5.71
N ILE A 16 21.68 7.69 -5.33
CA ILE A 16 21.10 6.36 -5.12
C ILE A 16 21.25 6.04 -3.64
N VAL A 17 20.14 5.66 -3.01
CA VAL A 17 20.10 5.27 -1.61
C VAL A 17 19.78 3.78 -1.54
N SER A 18 20.65 3.01 -0.88
CA SER A 18 20.40 1.60 -0.59
C SER A 18 20.54 1.38 0.91
N GLY A 19 19.59 0.67 1.49
CA GLY A 19 19.54 0.37 2.92
C GLY A 19 19.28 -1.11 3.15
N SER A 20 19.79 -1.63 4.26
CA SER A 20 19.44 -2.95 4.77
C SER A 20 18.97 -2.79 6.22
N MET A 21 17.83 -3.38 6.53
CA MET A 21 17.20 -3.30 7.85
C MET A 21 17.20 -4.70 8.49
N LEU A 22 17.46 -4.77 9.79
CA LEU A 22 17.39 -5.99 10.59
C LEU A 22 16.39 -5.75 11.72
N GLY A 23 15.48 -6.71 11.93
CA GLY A 23 14.56 -6.75 13.06
C GLY A 23 14.48 -8.16 13.64
N GLU A 24 14.09 -8.25 14.91
CA GLU A 24 13.92 -9.52 15.61
C GLU A 24 12.45 -9.76 15.93
N VAL A 25 12.03 -11.02 15.80
CA VAL A 25 10.68 -11.47 16.16
C VAL A 25 10.76 -12.90 16.70
N THR A 26 9.89 -13.24 17.64
CA THR A 26 9.77 -14.63 18.08
C THR A 26 9.16 -15.47 16.95
N ARG A 27 9.56 -16.74 16.84
CA ARG A 27 9.16 -17.60 15.70
C ARG A 27 7.64 -17.71 15.54
N ASP A 28 6.91 -17.72 16.66
CA ASP A 28 5.45 -17.79 16.74
C ASP A 28 4.75 -16.49 16.32
N ARG A 29 5.49 -15.38 16.23
CA ARG A 29 4.96 -14.07 15.81
C ARG A 29 5.45 -13.63 14.43
N LEU A 30 6.20 -14.48 13.72
CA LEU A 30 6.66 -14.18 12.37
C LEU A 30 5.50 -14.31 11.38
N ILE A 31 5.08 -13.17 10.83
CA ILE A 31 4.07 -13.10 9.77
C ILE A 31 4.82 -12.99 8.43
N LYS A 32 4.44 -13.84 7.47
CA LYS A 32 5.07 -13.93 6.15
C LYS A 32 4.04 -13.58 5.08
N THR A 33 4.50 -13.20 3.89
CA THR A 33 3.63 -13.04 2.71
C THR A 33 2.96 -14.36 2.32
N GLY A 34 3.70 -15.48 2.34
CA GLY A 34 3.18 -16.81 1.98
C GLY A 34 2.50 -17.56 3.13
N GLY A 35 1.66 -16.89 3.90
CA GLY A 35 0.97 -17.48 5.05
C GLY A 35 -0.55 -17.55 4.92
N ALA A 36 -1.13 -17.01 3.84
CA ALA A 36 -2.57 -16.98 3.64
C ALA A 36 -3.16 -18.41 3.57
N GLN A 37 -4.39 -18.55 4.04
CA GLN A 37 -5.09 -19.84 4.13
C GLN A 37 -6.38 -19.81 3.31
N GLU A 38 -6.87 -21.00 2.95
CA GLU A 38 -8.18 -21.12 2.30
C GLU A 38 -9.28 -20.57 3.22
N GLY A 39 -10.12 -19.69 2.68
CA GLY A 39 -11.21 -19.04 3.42
C GLY A 39 -10.82 -17.76 4.16
N ASP A 40 -9.55 -17.33 4.09
CA ASP A 40 -9.15 -16.01 4.60
C ASP A 40 -9.91 -14.89 3.91
N SER A 41 -10.29 -13.88 4.70
CA SER A 41 -10.65 -12.56 4.19
C SER A 41 -9.39 -11.76 3.87
N ILE A 42 -9.50 -10.83 2.93
CA ILE A 42 -8.42 -9.92 2.52
C ILE A 42 -8.81 -8.51 2.95
N VAL A 43 -7.92 -7.84 3.68
CA VAL A 43 -8.08 -6.45 4.12
C VAL A 43 -6.93 -5.60 3.59
N ILE A 44 -7.24 -4.38 3.15
CA ILE A 44 -6.30 -3.38 2.67
C ILE A 44 -6.39 -2.15 3.57
N THR A 45 -5.26 -1.56 3.96
CA THR A 45 -5.21 -0.33 4.74
C THR A 45 -5.06 0.93 3.88
N LYS A 46 -5.56 2.07 4.37
CA LYS A 46 -5.42 3.46 3.83
C LYS A 46 -5.92 3.74 2.41
N GLY A 47 -6.26 2.73 1.62
CA GLY A 47 -6.64 2.88 0.22
C GLY A 47 -5.46 2.78 -0.73
N LEU A 48 -5.74 2.75 -2.03
CA LEU A 48 -4.74 2.45 -3.06
C LEU A 48 -4.04 3.67 -3.65
N ALA A 49 -2.84 3.41 -4.18
CA ALA A 49 -2.11 4.32 -5.06
C ALA A 49 -1.81 5.70 -4.45
N ILE A 50 -1.61 5.77 -3.14
CA ILE A 50 -1.33 7.01 -2.40
C ILE A 50 -0.08 7.69 -2.99
N GLU A 51 1.04 6.97 -3.05
CA GLU A 51 2.29 7.47 -3.63
C GLU A 51 2.15 7.76 -5.13
N GLY A 52 1.64 6.80 -5.90
CA GLY A 52 1.49 6.95 -7.36
C GLY A 52 0.65 8.17 -7.74
N THR A 53 -0.45 8.41 -7.03
CA THR A 53 -1.32 9.57 -7.26
C THR A 53 -0.59 10.87 -6.98
N ALA A 54 0.15 10.95 -5.86
CA ALA A 54 0.90 12.14 -5.49
C ALA A 54 2.03 12.45 -6.48
N LEU A 55 2.76 11.43 -6.92
CA LEU A 55 3.84 11.59 -7.90
C LEU A 55 3.30 12.03 -9.26
N LEU A 56 2.20 11.45 -9.73
CA LEU A 56 1.55 11.89 -10.97
C LEU A 56 1.11 13.36 -10.85
N ALA A 57 0.54 13.77 -9.72
CA ALA A 57 0.16 15.16 -9.49
C ALA A 57 1.37 16.10 -9.45
N LEU A 58 2.50 15.66 -8.89
CA LEU A 58 3.73 16.46 -8.82
C LEU A 58 4.43 16.59 -10.18
N GLU A 59 4.55 15.49 -10.92
CA GLU A 59 5.37 15.42 -12.14
C GLU A 59 4.57 15.74 -13.41
N ARG A 60 3.25 15.53 -13.40
CA ARG A 60 2.36 15.67 -14.56
C ARG A 60 1.24 16.69 -14.33
N ALA A 61 1.43 17.65 -13.42
CA ALA A 61 0.46 18.69 -13.11
C ALA A 61 -0.11 19.41 -14.35
N GLU A 62 0.75 19.78 -15.30
CA GLU A 62 0.32 20.45 -16.54
C GLU A 62 -0.54 19.55 -17.44
N ASP A 63 -0.28 18.25 -17.45
CA ASP A 63 -1.07 17.29 -18.24
C ASP A 63 -2.45 17.11 -17.61
N LEU A 64 -2.49 17.04 -16.27
CA LEU A 64 -3.73 16.99 -15.50
C LEU A 64 -4.57 18.25 -15.71
N ARG A 65 -3.96 19.44 -15.66
CA ARG A 65 -4.63 20.71 -15.97
C ARG A 65 -5.21 20.72 -17.39
N ARG A 66 -4.42 20.27 -18.38
CA ARG A 66 -4.87 20.17 -19.77
C ARG A 66 -6.02 19.18 -19.96
N ALA A 67 -6.05 18.12 -19.16
CA ALA A 67 -7.14 17.15 -19.13
C ALA A 67 -8.38 17.60 -18.32
N GLY A 68 -8.31 18.76 -17.65
CA GLY A 68 -9.44 19.38 -16.95
C GLY A 68 -9.49 19.10 -15.44
N VAL A 69 -8.46 18.47 -14.86
CA VAL A 69 -8.34 18.33 -13.40
C VAL A 69 -8.03 19.68 -12.79
N ASN A 70 -8.79 20.07 -11.77
CA ASN A 70 -8.65 21.37 -11.14
C ASN A 70 -7.41 21.43 -10.21
N ASP A 71 -6.91 22.65 -9.95
CA ASP A 71 -5.72 22.85 -9.12
C ASP A 71 -5.90 22.42 -7.65
N ASP A 72 -7.12 22.46 -7.12
CA ASP A 72 -7.42 22.02 -5.76
C ASP A 72 -7.25 20.50 -5.63
N THR A 73 -7.76 19.71 -6.58
CA THR A 73 -7.56 18.26 -6.67
C THR A 73 -6.08 17.93 -6.81
N ILE A 74 -5.35 18.61 -7.72
CA ILE A 74 -3.90 18.39 -7.90
C ILE A 74 -3.16 18.64 -6.58
N THR A 75 -3.48 19.73 -5.89
CA THR A 75 -2.88 20.07 -4.60
C THR A 75 -3.21 19.03 -3.53
N GLN A 76 -4.45 18.56 -3.46
CA GLN A 76 -4.85 17.46 -2.58
C GLN A 76 -4.06 16.19 -2.87
N CYS A 77 -3.87 15.84 -4.14
CA CYS A 77 -3.09 14.66 -4.56
C CYS A 77 -1.65 14.74 -4.09
N ILE A 78 -0.99 15.89 -4.27
CA ILE A 78 0.38 16.09 -3.79
C ILE A 78 0.44 15.91 -2.26
N ASN A 79 -0.55 16.43 -1.54
CA ASN A 79 -0.63 16.34 -0.08
C ASN A 79 -0.94 14.94 0.46
N LEU A 80 -1.21 13.93 -0.37
CA LEU A 80 -1.45 12.55 0.09
C LEU A 80 -0.23 11.96 0.82
N LEU A 81 0.98 12.34 0.40
CA LEU A 81 2.23 11.88 1.03
C LEU A 81 2.35 12.33 2.50
N ASP A 82 1.74 13.46 2.85
CA ASP A 82 1.78 14.01 4.21
C ASP A 82 0.50 13.70 5.00
N SER A 83 -0.66 13.73 4.34
CA SER A 83 -1.97 13.57 5.01
C SER A 83 -2.30 12.12 5.31
N VAL A 84 -2.02 11.21 4.37
CA VAL A 84 -2.23 9.75 4.53
C VAL A 84 -0.91 9.07 4.87
N GLY A 85 0.14 9.43 4.14
CA GLY A 85 1.49 8.88 4.34
C GLY A 85 1.72 7.53 3.67
N VAL A 86 3.00 7.26 3.37
CA VAL A 86 3.44 6.03 2.70
C VAL A 86 3.91 4.94 3.67
N SER A 87 4.00 5.24 4.97
CA SER A 87 4.44 4.27 5.98
C SER A 87 3.31 3.32 6.35
N VAL A 88 3.59 2.02 6.35
CA VAL A 88 2.66 0.96 6.82
C VAL A 88 3.05 0.40 8.19
N ILE A 89 4.00 1.02 8.89
CA ILE A 89 4.53 0.49 10.15
C ILE A 89 3.44 0.45 11.23
N THR A 90 2.65 1.51 11.34
CA THR A 90 1.55 1.59 12.33
C THR A 90 0.48 0.55 11.99
N ASP A 91 0.15 0.40 10.71
CA ASP A 91 -0.79 -0.58 10.16
C ASP A 91 -0.38 -2.00 10.54
N ALA A 92 0.87 -2.36 10.26
CA ALA A 92 1.44 -3.66 10.57
C ALA A 92 1.52 -3.88 12.08
N ALA A 93 1.86 -2.86 12.87
CA ALA A 93 1.91 -2.95 14.32
C ALA A 93 0.51 -3.21 14.93
N VAL A 94 -0.51 -2.51 14.45
CA VAL A 94 -1.91 -2.70 14.86
C VAL A 94 -2.39 -4.08 14.47
N ALA A 95 -2.19 -4.47 13.21
CA ALA A 95 -2.61 -5.78 12.73
C ALA A 95 -1.90 -6.93 13.48
N SER A 96 -0.65 -6.74 13.88
CA SER A 96 0.12 -7.71 14.68
C SER A 96 -0.41 -7.90 16.11
N THR A 97 -1.39 -7.11 16.56
CA THR A 97 -2.10 -7.32 17.84
C THR A 97 -3.26 -8.32 17.73
N ILE A 98 -3.72 -8.60 16.50
CA ILE A 98 -4.80 -9.54 16.23
C ILE A 98 -4.24 -10.97 16.16
N THR A 99 -4.88 -11.88 16.88
CA THR A 99 -4.61 -13.31 16.72
C THR A 99 -5.15 -13.78 15.37
N HIS A 100 -4.43 -14.66 14.67
CA HIS A 100 -4.82 -15.21 13.36
C HIS A 100 -4.70 -14.24 12.17
N ILE A 101 -3.74 -13.32 12.22
CA ILE A 101 -3.18 -12.81 10.96
C ILE A 101 -2.33 -13.92 10.33
N HIS A 102 -2.67 -14.26 9.10
CA HIS A 102 -2.04 -15.33 8.34
C HIS A 102 -0.96 -14.80 7.41
N SER A 103 -1.20 -13.66 6.77
CA SER A 103 -0.18 -12.98 5.98
C SER A 103 -0.27 -11.46 6.03
N MET A 104 0.87 -10.82 5.75
CA MET A 104 0.99 -9.39 5.50
C MET A 104 1.89 -9.17 4.29
N HIS A 105 1.57 -8.14 3.50
CA HIS A 105 2.36 -7.75 2.35
C HIS A 105 2.11 -6.27 2.02
N ASP A 106 3.17 -5.47 1.88
CA ASP A 106 3.06 -4.07 1.52
C ASP A 106 2.79 -3.90 0.02
N VAL A 107 1.96 -2.92 -0.33
CA VAL A 107 1.68 -2.60 -1.73
C VAL A 107 2.69 -1.57 -2.19
N THR A 108 3.60 -1.93 -3.11
CA THR A 108 4.66 -1.02 -3.60
C THR A 108 4.67 -0.96 -5.13
N GLU A 109 5.67 -1.57 -5.78
CA GLU A 109 5.82 -1.58 -7.23
C GLU A 109 4.74 -2.44 -7.91
N GLY A 110 4.15 -1.91 -8.98
CA GLY A 110 3.06 -2.59 -9.71
C GLY A 110 1.73 -2.65 -8.96
N GLY A 111 1.61 -1.95 -7.84
CA GLY A 111 0.34 -1.67 -7.16
C GLY A 111 -0.36 -2.88 -6.55
N LEU A 112 -1.67 -2.73 -6.33
CA LEU A 112 -2.49 -3.74 -5.68
C LEU A 112 -2.44 -5.08 -6.44
N VAL A 113 -2.49 -5.04 -7.77
CA VAL A 113 -2.50 -6.27 -8.59
C VAL A 113 -1.22 -7.08 -8.37
N THR A 114 -0.07 -6.41 -8.27
CA THR A 114 1.20 -7.10 -8.03
C THR A 114 1.26 -7.64 -6.61
N GLY A 115 0.92 -6.82 -5.60
CA GLY A 115 0.89 -7.28 -4.21
C GLY A 115 -0.05 -8.48 -3.98
N LEU A 116 -1.25 -8.47 -4.55
CA LEU A 116 -2.18 -9.61 -4.48
C LEU A 116 -1.62 -10.85 -5.19
N ARG A 117 -0.97 -10.70 -6.34
CA ARG A 117 -0.31 -11.80 -7.04
C ARG A 117 0.83 -12.39 -6.23
N GLU A 118 1.60 -11.57 -5.51
CA GLU A 118 2.68 -12.02 -4.66
C GLU A 118 2.17 -12.80 -3.44
N VAL A 119 1.10 -12.31 -2.78
CA VAL A 119 0.41 -13.06 -1.71
C VAL A 119 -0.11 -14.40 -2.22
N ALA A 120 -0.80 -14.40 -3.36
CA ALA A 120 -1.36 -15.60 -4.00
C ALA A 120 -0.25 -16.62 -4.32
N SER A 121 0.80 -16.16 -5.01
CA SER A 121 1.92 -17.00 -5.43
C SER A 121 2.71 -17.55 -4.25
N ALA A 122 2.96 -16.73 -3.21
CA ALA A 122 3.70 -17.15 -2.03
C ALA A 122 2.91 -18.15 -1.17
N SER A 123 1.58 -18.07 -1.20
CA SER A 123 0.69 -18.95 -0.44
C SER A 123 0.24 -20.20 -1.22
N GLY A 124 0.44 -20.22 -2.55
CA GLY A 124 -0.01 -21.31 -3.42
C GLY A 124 -1.53 -21.35 -3.61
N LEU A 125 -2.19 -20.19 -3.49
CA LEU A 125 -3.65 -20.05 -3.55
C LEU A 125 -4.06 -19.15 -4.72
N GLY A 126 -5.34 -19.24 -5.11
CA GLY A 126 -6.00 -18.20 -5.89
C GLY A 126 -6.71 -17.20 -4.97
N LEU A 127 -6.92 -15.97 -5.44
CA LEU A 127 -7.67 -14.94 -4.72
C LEU A 127 -8.93 -14.57 -5.49
N ALA A 128 -10.05 -14.40 -4.78
CA ALA A 128 -11.29 -13.86 -5.33
C ALA A 128 -11.47 -12.45 -4.76
N ILE A 129 -11.58 -11.46 -5.64
CA ILE A 129 -11.70 -10.05 -5.28
C ILE A 129 -12.98 -9.50 -5.89
N GLU A 130 -13.82 -8.88 -5.06
CA GLU A 130 -14.96 -8.10 -5.51
C GLU A 130 -14.47 -6.71 -5.93
N GLU A 131 -14.64 -6.35 -7.20
CA GLU A 131 -14.16 -5.07 -7.74
C GLU A 131 -14.75 -3.87 -7.00
N GLY A 132 -16.03 -3.94 -6.64
CA GLY A 132 -16.71 -2.91 -5.85
C GLY A 132 -16.20 -2.75 -4.41
N GLY A 133 -15.41 -3.70 -3.91
CA GLY A 133 -14.78 -3.66 -2.59
C GLY A 133 -13.40 -3.00 -2.58
N ILE A 134 -12.86 -2.61 -3.74
CA ILE A 134 -11.51 -2.05 -3.84
C ILE A 134 -11.52 -0.56 -3.48
N PRO A 135 -10.77 -0.11 -2.45
CA PRO A 135 -10.80 1.28 -1.98
C PRO A 135 -9.90 2.20 -2.80
N VAL A 136 -10.38 2.63 -3.96
CA VAL A 136 -9.69 3.67 -4.76
C VAL A 136 -10.20 5.05 -4.33
N LEU A 137 -9.28 5.96 -3.99
CA LEU A 137 -9.64 7.32 -3.62
C LEU A 137 -10.28 8.06 -4.82
N PRO A 138 -11.33 8.88 -4.63
CA PRO A 138 -11.99 9.59 -5.74
C PRO A 138 -11.03 10.44 -6.59
N MET A 139 -10.12 11.15 -5.93
CA MET A 139 -9.06 11.94 -6.57
C MET A 139 -8.07 11.08 -7.38
N THR A 140 -7.75 9.87 -6.91
CA THR A 140 -6.94 8.91 -7.65
C THR A 140 -7.65 8.48 -8.93
N LEU A 141 -8.96 8.21 -8.86
CA LEU A 141 -9.75 7.89 -10.06
C LEU A 141 -9.75 9.05 -11.05
N GLU A 142 -9.93 10.29 -10.58
CA GLU A 142 -9.90 11.49 -11.44
C GLU A 142 -8.54 11.64 -12.15
N VAL A 143 -7.43 11.50 -11.42
CA VAL A 143 -6.07 11.54 -11.98
C VAL A 143 -5.83 10.40 -12.98
N CYS A 144 -6.25 9.18 -12.63
CA CYS A 144 -6.09 8.01 -13.49
C CYS A 144 -6.90 8.15 -14.78
N GLN A 145 -8.15 8.63 -14.70
CA GLN A 145 -9.00 8.88 -15.87
C GLN A 145 -8.40 9.95 -16.79
N ALA A 146 -7.90 11.05 -16.20
CA ALA A 146 -7.27 12.13 -16.95
C ALA A 146 -6.01 11.70 -17.71
N LEU A 147 -5.29 10.69 -17.19
CA LEU A 147 -4.04 10.18 -17.77
C LEU A 147 -4.18 8.82 -18.48
N GLU A 148 -5.40 8.28 -18.56
CA GLU A 148 -5.69 6.95 -19.14
C GLU A 148 -4.90 5.81 -18.47
N LEU A 149 -4.81 5.84 -17.14
CA LEU A 149 -4.09 4.86 -16.32
C LEU A 149 -5.06 3.98 -15.51
N ASP A 150 -4.62 2.77 -15.16
CA ASP A 150 -5.33 1.89 -14.24
C ASP A 150 -4.80 2.10 -12.81
N PRO A 151 -5.65 2.52 -11.83
CA PRO A 151 -5.22 2.75 -10.45
C PRO A 151 -4.65 1.51 -9.77
N LEU A 152 -5.04 0.30 -10.19
CA LEU A 152 -4.65 -0.94 -9.53
C LEU A 152 -3.19 -1.32 -9.80
N GLY A 153 -2.58 -0.73 -10.85
CA GLY A 153 -1.17 -0.92 -11.22
C GLY A 153 -0.25 0.23 -10.84
N LEU A 154 -0.77 1.31 -10.24
CA LEU A 154 0.04 2.44 -9.80
C LEU A 154 0.89 2.08 -8.59
N LEU A 155 1.97 2.84 -8.37
CA LEU A 155 2.78 2.75 -7.15
C LEU A 155 1.89 2.87 -5.91
N GLY A 156 1.86 1.82 -5.10
CA GLY A 156 0.87 1.63 -4.05
C GLY A 156 1.30 2.06 -2.65
N SER A 157 2.55 2.50 -2.46
CA SER A 157 3.14 2.68 -1.12
C SER A 157 2.22 3.45 -0.18
N GLY A 158 2.05 2.92 1.03
CA GLY A 158 1.13 3.45 2.05
C GLY A 158 0.02 2.49 2.47
N ALA A 159 -0.20 1.42 1.69
CA ALA A 159 -1.19 0.39 1.98
C ALA A 159 -0.56 -0.97 2.32
N LEU A 160 -1.21 -1.70 3.23
CA LEU A 160 -0.85 -3.06 3.62
C LEU A 160 -1.98 -4.02 3.24
N ILE A 161 -1.64 -5.12 2.57
CA ILE A 161 -2.52 -6.28 2.38
C ILE A 161 -2.37 -7.19 3.59
N ILE A 162 -3.50 -7.59 4.17
CA ILE A 162 -3.58 -8.46 5.34
C ILE A 162 -4.54 -9.59 5.01
N THR A 163 -4.13 -10.85 5.25
CA THR A 163 -5.06 -11.99 5.22
C THR A 163 -5.24 -12.57 6.61
N LEU A 164 -6.49 -12.88 6.96
CA LEU A 164 -6.89 -13.36 8.27
C LEU A 164 -8.21 -14.12 8.19
N SER A 165 -8.50 -14.92 9.22
CA SER A 165 -9.80 -15.59 9.29
C SER A 165 -10.95 -14.56 9.36
N PRO A 166 -12.08 -14.79 8.64
CA PRO A 166 -13.18 -13.83 8.55
C PRO A 166 -13.74 -13.36 9.90
N GLU A 167 -13.73 -14.22 10.92
CA GLU A 167 -14.24 -13.91 12.25
C GLU A 167 -13.44 -12.80 12.97
N PHE A 168 -12.19 -12.55 12.56
CA PHE A 168 -11.34 -11.50 13.14
C PHE A 168 -11.32 -10.19 12.36
N VAL A 169 -11.96 -10.13 11.18
CA VAL A 169 -12.05 -8.90 10.36
C VAL A 169 -12.65 -7.74 11.16
N PRO A 170 -13.78 -7.89 11.88
CA PRO A 170 -14.35 -6.76 12.63
C PRO A 170 -13.41 -6.21 13.71
N SER A 171 -12.64 -7.09 14.36
CA SER A 171 -11.65 -6.69 15.36
C SER A 171 -10.47 -5.96 14.74
N LEU A 172 -9.98 -6.42 13.59
CA LEU A 172 -8.92 -5.73 12.85
C LEU A 172 -9.37 -4.33 12.43
N LEU A 173 -10.54 -4.22 11.79
CA LEU A 173 -11.07 -2.93 11.32
C LEU A 173 -11.28 -1.95 12.48
N SER A 174 -11.82 -2.40 13.61
CA SER A 174 -11.99 -1.55 14.80
C SER A 174 -10.65 -1.09 15.38
N ASN A 175 -9.63 -1.96 15.40
CA ASN A 175 -8.31 -1.58 15.90
C ASN A 175 -7.59 -0.60 14.96
N LEU A 176 -7.76 -0.75 13.65
CA LEU A 176 -7.25 0.20 12.65
C LEU A 176 -7.93 1.56 12.80
N GLU A 177 -9.27 1.59 12.91
CA GLU A 177 -10.04 2.83 13.11
C GLU A 177 -9.61 3.57 14.39
N ASN A 178 -9.42 2.85 15.50
CA ASN A 178 -8.91 3.44 16.75
C ASN A 178 -7.50 4.03 16.63
N ALA A 179 -6.71 3.54 15.66
CA ALA A 179 -5.39 4.08 15.32
C ALA A 179 -5.44 5.17 14.24
N GLY A 180 -6.63 5.55 13.76
CA GLY A 180 -6.82 6.53 12.69
C GLY A 180 -6.43 5.99 11.30
N ILE A 181 -6.55 4.68 11.10
CA ILE A 181 -6.21 4.00 9.83
C ILE A 181 -7.49 3.43 9.25
N ASP A 182 -7.83 3.82 8.02
CA ASP A 182 -8.94 3.22 7.29
C ASP A 182 -8.57 1.79 6.87
N GLY A 183 -9.48 0.85 7.08
CA GLY A 183 -9.35 -0.54 6.65
C GLY A 183 -10.54 -0.94 5.76
N PHE A 184 -10.25 -1.67 4.69
CA PHE A 184 -11.24 -2.06 3.68
C PHE A 184 -11.11 -3.54 3.37
N GLY A 185 -12.22 -4.27 3.41
CA GLY A 185 -12.24 -5.69 3.09
C GLY A 185 -13.06 -6.51 4.09
N GLY A 186 -13.25 -7.78 3.76
CA GLY A 186 -14.16 -8.69 4.43
C GLY A 186 -14.66 -9.76 3.48
#